data_AF-A0ABD4YZN7-F1
#
_entry.id   AF-A0ABD4YZN7-F1
#
_cell.length_a   1.000
_cell.length_b   1.000
_cell.length_c   1.000
_cell.angle_alpha   90.00
_cell.angle_beta   90.00
_cell.angle_gamma   90.00
#
_symmetry.space_group_name_H-M   'P 1'
#
loop_
_entity.id
_entity.type
_entity.pdbx_description
1 polymer ?
#
loop_
_entity_poly.entity_id
_entity_poly.type
_entity_poly.pdbx_seq_one_letter_code
_entity_poly.pdbx_strand_id
1 'polypeptide(L)'
;MMPEDRVLTYLSGDMDPDARRSFEADLARDPALRAALEAWRNLAQARQLAHNEIGQAERDAAFLRALAQQRPRNAPASRARRLWQWLWPTPASPLMPLGWALAIVLSVMVAQQAPVGPDVGGAAPDAVLTRGGASCPRLVVDLPDALTARQLRNTLSQYAVSIVDGPDADGRYVLAASRESSLRDAAAALGALSATAAPAGVCPTP
;
A
#
# COMPACT_ATOMS: atom_id res chain seq x y z
N MET A 1 -48.43 11.06 -27.18
CA MET A 1 -47.30 10.41 -26.51
C MET A 1 -46.07 10.69 -27.34
N MET A 2 -45.03 11.29 -26.77
CA MET A 2 -43.81 11.59 -27.49
C MET A 2 -43.03 10.29 -27.78
N PRO A 3 -42.14 10.26 -28.79
CA PRO A 3 -41.29 9.10 -29.06
C PRO A 3 -40.43 8.71 -27.84
N GLU A 4 -39.98 9.73 -27.11
CA GLU A 4 -39.18 9.63 -25.88
C GLU A 4 -39.94 8.90 -24.77
N ASP A 5 -41.22 9.23 -24.54
CA ASP A 5 -42.07 8.55 -23.56
C ASP A 5 -42.16 7.03 -23.87
N ARG A 6 -42.36 6.65 -25.14
CA ARG A 6 -42.42 5.23 -25.56
C ARG A 6 -41.11 4.50 -25.25
N VAL A 7 -39.97 5.14 -25.52
CA VAL A 7 -38.64 4.56 -25.23
C VAL A 7 -38.44 4.39 -23.72
N LEU A 8 -38.86 5.36 -22.90
CA LEU A 8 -38.78 5.27 -21.44
C LEU A 8 -39.66 4.17 -20.87
N THR A 9 -40.94 4.06 -21.29
CA THR A 9 -41.85 2.97 -20.86
C THR A 9 -41.34 1.58 -21.29
N TYR A 10 -40.70 1.48 -22.45
CA TYR A 10 -40.06 0.23 -22.89
C TYR A 10 -38.83 -0.12 -22.03
N LEU A 11 -38.02 0.87 -21.62
CA LEU A 11 -36.84 0.67 -20.78
C LEU A 11 -37.17 0.39 -19.31
N SER A 12 -38.25 0.97 -18.77
CA SER A 12 -38.72 0.66 -17.41
C SER A 12 -39.38 -0.71 -17.30
N GLY A 13 -39.90 -1.25 -18.42
CA GLY A 13 -40.61 -2.52 -18.48
C GLY A 13 -42.12 -2.39 -18.29
N ASP A 14 -42.66 -1.18 -18.18
CA ASP A 14 -44.09 -0.90 -17.95
C ASP A 14 -44.97 -1.04 -19.22
N MET A 15 -44.39 -1.47 -20.35
CA MET A 15 -45.16 -1.78 -21.55
C MET A 15 -45.88 -3.12 -21.42
N ASP A 16 -47.18 -3.09 -21.69
CA ASP A 16 -47.99 -4.26 -22.03
C ASP A 16 -47.32 -5.10 -23.14
N PRO A 17 -47.40 -6.45 -23.11
CA PRO A 17 -46.84 -7.32 -24.14
C PRO A 17 -47.29 -7.01 -25.58
N ASP A 18 -48.48 -6.45 -25.81
CA ASP A 18 -48.95 -6.10 -27.15
C ASP A 18 -48.35 -4.76 -27.63
N ALA A 19 -48.34 -3.75 -26.77
CA ALA A 19 -47.61 -2.49 -26.98
C ALA A 19 -46.10 -2.73 -27.17
N ARG A 20 -45.53 -3.70 -26.45
CA ARG A 20 -44.14 -4.11 -26.59
C ARG A 20 -43.85 -4.73 -27.96
N ARG A 21 -44.67 -5.69 -28.41
CA ARG A 21 -44.50 -6.33 -29.73
C ARG A 21 -44.62 -5.33 -30.89
N SER A 22 -45.53 -4.37 -30.79
CA SER A 22 -45.64 -3.29 -31.78
C SER A 22 -44.45 -2.33 -31.74
N PHE A 23 -43.96 -1.95 -30.55
CA PHE A 23 -42.75 -1.15 -30.40
C PHE A 23 -41.50 -1.85 -30.95
N GLU A 24 -41.31 -3.14 -30.68
CA GLU A 24 -40.18 -3.92 -31.22
C GLU A 24 -40.26 -4.04 -32.76
N ALA A 25 -41.47 -4.17 -33.32
CA ALA A 25 -41.67 -4.17 -34.77
C ALA A 25 -41.43 -2.78 -35.41
N ASP A 26 -41.74 -1.69 -34.72
CA ASP A 26 -41.36 -0.33 -35.14
C ASP A 26 -39.84 -0.14 -35.07
N LEU A 27 -39.19 -0.63 -34.02
CA LEU A 27 -37.74 -0.56 -33.80
C LEU A 27 -36.95 -1.27 -34.90
N ALA A 28 -37.49 -2.37 -35.45
CA ALA A 28 -36.90 -3.06 -36.59
C ALA A 28 -36.96 -2.25 -37.89
N ARG A 29 -37.97 -1.39 -38.06
CA ARG A 29 -38.18 -0.57 -39.27
C ARG A 29 -37.51 0.81 -39.19
N ASP A 30 -37.56 1.45 -38.02
CA ASP A 30 -37.11 2.84 -37.84
C ASP A 30 -35.66 2.92 -37.30
N PRO A 31 -34.69 3.47 -38.06
CA PRO A 31 -33.34 3.71 -37.56
C PRO A 31 -33.25 4.84 -36.53
N ALA A 32 -34.14 5.84 -36.57
CA ALA A 32 -34.13 6.94 -35.60
C ALA A 32 -34.59 6.48 -34.22
N LEU A 33 -35.62 5.62 -34.15
CA LEU A 33 -36.07 5.01 -32.90
C LEU A 33 -35.00 4.11 -32.26
N ARG A 34 -34.21 3.39 -33.07
CA ARG A 34 -33.04 2.64 -32.60
C ARG A 34 -31.97 3.55 -32.00
N ALA A 35 -31.60 4.61 -32.70
CA ALA A 35 -30.62 5.58 -32.21
C ALA A 35 -31.06 6.25 -30.90
N ALA A 36 -32.36 6.56 -30.75
CA ALA A 36 -32.92 7.07 -29.50
C ALA A 36 -32.80 6.06 -28.34
N LEU A 37 -33.17 4.79 -28.56
CA LEU A 37 -33.04 3.73 -27.55
C LEU A 37 -31.57 3.50 -27.14
N GLU A 38 -30.65 3.54 -28.09
CA GLU A 38 -29.20 3.43 -27.84
C GLU A 38 -28.65 4.62 -27.05
N ALA A 39 -29.07 5.85 -27.38
CA ALA A 39 -28.68 7.05 -26.63
C ALA A 39 -29.09 6.96 -25.15
N TRP A 40 -30.32 6.53 -24.86
CA TRP A 40 -30.80 6.32 -23.49
C TRP A 40 -30.03 5.22 -22.75
N ARG A 41 -29.68 4.11 -23.42
CA ARG A 41 -28.85 3.04 -22.85
C ARG A 41 -27.43 3.52 -22.53
N ASN A 42 -26.81 4.28 -23.43
CA ASN A 42 -25.49 4.86 -23.24
C ASN A 42 -25.47 5.84 -22.05
N LEU A 43 -26.51 6.67 -21.91
CA LEU A 43 -26.65 7.59 -20.78
C LEU A 43 -26.84 6.85 -19.44
N ALA A 44 -27.66 5.79 -19.42
CA ALA A 44 -27.83 4.93 -18.24
C ALA A 44 -26.51 4.25 -17.83
N GLN A 45 -25.76 3.71 -18.80
CA GLN A 45 -24.46 3.08 -18.56
C GLN A 45 -23.42 4.09 -18.04
N ALA A 46 -23.34 5.29 -18.63
CA ALA A 46 -22.46 6.36 -18.16
C ALA A 46 -22.79 6.77 -16.72
N ARG A 47 -24.07 6.89 -16.37
CA ARG A 47 -24.52 7.19 -15.00
C ARG A 47 -24.14 6.10 -14.01
N GLN A 48 -24.26 4.82 -14.40
CA GLN A 48 -23.86 3.69 -13.55
C GLN A 48 -22.34 3.65 -13.32
N LEU A 49 -21.54 3.93 -14.36
CA LEU A 49 -20.08 4.02 -14.24
C LEU A 49 -19.67 5.14 -13.28
N ALA A 50 -20.21 6.35 -13.44
CA ALA A 50 -19.95 7.47 -12.55
C ALA A 50 -20.32 7.16 -11.08
N HIS A 51 -21.45 6.47 -10.85
CA HIS A 51 -21.84 6.07 -9.49
C HIS A 51 -20.91 5.01 -8.89
N ASN A 52 -20.49 4.03 -9.70
CA ASN A 52 -19.51 3.01 -9.30
C ASN A 52 -18.14 3.63 -8.95
N GLU A 53 -17.71 4.67 -9.67
CA GLU A 53 -16.47 5.41 -9.42
C GLU A 53 -16.54 6.22 -8.12
N ILE A 54 -17.65 6.93 -7.86
CA ILE A 54 -17.88 7.62 -6.58
C ILE A 54 -17.79 6.62 -5.41
N GLY A 55 -18.46 5.47 -5.51
CA GLY A 55 -18.40 4.42 -4.50
C GLY A 55 -17.03 3.73 -4.39
N GLN A 56 -16.14 3.84 -5.38
CA GLN A 56 -14.73 3.42 -5.26
C GLN A 56 -13.91 4.49 -4.54
N ALA A 57 -14.04 5.76 -4.93
CA ALA A 57 -13.35 6.88 -4.31
C ALA A 57 -13.68 7.02 -2.81
N GLU A 58 -14.94 6.81 -2.41
CA GLU A 58 -15.32 6.83 -0.99
C GLU A 58 -14.66 5.70 -0.19
N ARG A 59 -14.64 4.47 -0.74
CA ARG A 59 -13.96 3.32 -0.12
C ARG A 59 -12.46 3.58 0.02
N ASP A 60 -11.82 4.17 -0.99
CA ASP A 60 -10.39 4.50 -0.96
C ASP A 60 -10.08 5.62 0.03
N ALA A 61 -10.91 6.66 0.11
CA ALA A 61 -10.82 7.68 1.14
C ALA A 61 -11.05 7.11 2.56
N ALA A 62 -11.95 6.14 2.73
CA ALA A 62 -12.16 5.46 4.00
C ALA A 62 -10.97 4.59 4.40
N PHE A 63 -10.34 3.90 3.46
CA PHE A 63 -9.12 3.11 3.67
C PHE A 63 -7.92 3.98 4.05
N LEU A 64 -7.68 5.09 3.33
CA LEU A 64 -6.64 6.05 3.71
C LEU A 64 -6.91 6.68 5.09
N ARG A 65 -8.18 6.96 5.44
CA ARG A 65 -8.56 7.41 6.79
C ARG A 65 -8.29 6.35 7.85
N ALA A 66 -8.55 5.07 7.59
CA ALA A 66 -8.25 3.99 8.52
C ALA A 66 -6.74 3.84 8.74
N LEU A 67 -5.93 3.89 7.68
CA LEU A 67 -4.46 3.91 7.77
C LEU A 67 -3.95 5.11 8.57
N ALA A 68 -4.46 6.32 8.30
CA ALA A 68 -4.09 7.51 9.04
C ALA A 68 -4.49 7.46 10.53
N GLN A 69 -5.51 6.67 10.89
CA GLN A 69 -5.92 6.42 12.29
C GLN A 69 -5.09 5.32 12.96
N GLN A 70 -4.57 4.35 12.20
CA GLN A 70 -3.64 3.32 12.70
C GLN A 70 -2.25 3.88 13.04
N ARG A 71 -1.93 5.09 12.59
CA ARG A 71 -0.72 5.83 12.97
C ARG A 71 -0.53 5.79 14.50
N PRO A 72 0.55 5.19 15.03
CA PRO A 72 0.72 5.02 16.46
C PRO A 72 0.86 6.37 17.14
N ARG A 73 -0.15 6.77 17.92
CA ARG A 73 -0.14 8.05 18.67
C ARG A 73 1.02 8.18 19.64
N ASN A 74 1.70 7.09 19.99
CA ASN A 74 2.76 7.03 20.99
C ASN A 74 3.91 6.10 20.58
N ALA A 75 4.68 6.48 19.55
CA ALA A 75 6.10 6.13 19.56
C ALA A 75 6.81 7.21 20.41
N PRO A 76 7.16 6.96 21.68
CA PRO A 76 7.87 7.96 22.47
C PRO A 76 9.21 8.23 21.81
N ALA A 77 9.41 9.46 21.31
CA ALA A 77 10.69 9.89 20.77
C ALA A 77 11.76 9.68 21.85
N SER A 78 12.55 8.62 21.69
CA SER A 78 13.35 8.11 22.80
C SER A 78 14.33 9.18 23.24
N ARG A 79 14.46 9.39 24.55
CA ARG A 79 15.41 10.37 25.10
C ARG A 79 16.84 10.10 24.59
N ALA A 80 17.13 8.84 24.29
CA ALA A 80 18.32 8.39 23.58
C ALA A 80 18.53 9.03 22.18
N ARG A 81 17.51 9.13 21.31
CA ARG A 81 17.64 9.77 19.97
C ARG A 81 17.97 11.27 20.08
N ARG A 82 17.41 11.96 21.08
CA ARG A 82 17.76 13.37 21.39
C ARG A 82 19.18 13.53 21.93
N LEU A 83 19.63 12.64 22.81
CA LEU A 83 21.01 12.63 23.30
C LEU A 83 22.01 12.32 22.17
N TRP A 84 21.68 11.40 21.26
CA TRP A 84 22.52 11.07 20.10
C TRP A 84 22.64 12.23 19.11
N GLN A 85 21.56 12.96 18.82
CA GLN A 85 21.59 14.17 17.98
C GLN A 85 22.37 15.32 18.62
N TRP A 86 22.51 15.35 19.94
CA TRP A 86 23.39 16.32 20.62
C TRP A 86 24.86 15.86 20.61
N LEU A 87 25.11 14.55 20.68
CA LEU A 87 26.45 13.98 20.67
C LEU A 87 27.11 13.99 19.27
N TRP A 88 26.30 14.00 18.20
CA TRP A 88 26.76 14.11 16.81
C TRP A 88 26.21 15.40 16.17
N PRO A 89 26.97 16.50 16.21
CA PRO A 89 26.66 17.69 15.43
C PRO A 89 26.72 17.35 13.93
N THR A 90 25.81 17.94 13.16
CA THR A 90 25.74 17.82 11.69
C THR A 90 27.08 18.09 10.99
N PRO A 91 27.37 17.45 9.84
CA PRO A 91 28.65 17.53 9.13
C PRO A 91 28.86 18.87 8.41
N ALA A 92 28.97 19.95 9.18
CA ALA A 92 29.15 21.33 8.71
C ALA A 92 30.18 22.11 9.56
N SER A 93 31.12 21.40 10.21
CA SER A 93 32.26 22.01 10.91
C SER A 93 33.53 21.90 10.04
N PRO A 94 34.14 23.00 9.58
CA PRO A 94 35.28 22.98 8.66
C PRO A 94 36.62 22.56 9.30
N LEU A 95 36.65 22.14 10.57
CA LEU A 95 37.85 21.70 11.30
C LEU A 95 38.21 20.22 11.08
N MET A 96 37.87 19.67 9.90
CA MET A 96 37.86 18.22 9.65
C MET A 96 38.99 17.59 8.80
N PRO A 97 40.25 18.07 8.75
CA PRO A 97 41.35 17.28 8.17
C PRO A 97 42.05 16.37 9.20
N LEU A 98 42.03 16.72 10.50
CA LEU A 98 42.82 16.01 11.54
C LEU A 98 42.17 14.71 12.07
N GLY A 99 40.84 14.64 12.11
CA GLY A 99 40.13 13.46 12.65
C GLY A 99 40.27 12.19 11.79
N TRP A 100 40.30 12.35 10.46
CA TRP A 100 40.42 11.22 9.53
C TRP A 100 41.80 10.55 9.60
N ALA A 101 42.87 11.32 9.78
CA ALA A 101 44.22 10.78 9.92
C ALA A 101 44.35 9.86 11.14
N LEU A 102 43.76 10.24 12.29
CA LEU A 102 43.79 9.43 13.51
C LEU A 102 42.95 8.14 13.34
N ALA A 103 41.80 8.22 12.67
CA ALA A 103 40.95 7.06 12.37
C ALA A 103 41.65 6.05 11.43
N ILE A 104 42.40 6.53 10.44
CA ILE A 104 43.19 5.67 9.55
C ILE A 104 44.31 4.97 10.34
N VAL A 105 45.06 5.70 11.18
CA VAL A 105 46.15 5.12 11.99
C VAL A 105 45.63 4.06 12.97
N LEU A 106 44.51 4.31 13.65
CA LEU A 106 43.86 3.32 14.52
C LEU A 106 43.36 2.10 13.74
N SER A 107 42.80 2.28 12.54
CA SER A 107 42.34 1.17 11.70
C SER A 107 43.49 0.27 11.26
N VAL A 108 44.64 0.85 10.90
CA VAL A 108 45.87 0.11 10.58
C VAL A 108 46.40 -0.63 11.81
N MET A 109 46.36 -0.01 13.00
CA MET A 109 46.82 -0.66 14.24
C MET A 109 45.98 -1.89 14.61
N VAL A 110 44.65 -1.83 14.41
CA VAL A 110 43.73 -2.95 14.68
C VAL A 110 43.90 -4.07 13.65
N ALA A 111 44.06 -3.74 12.36
CA ALA A 111 44.30 -4.75 11.32
C ALA A 111 45.59 -5.57 11.57
N GLN A 112 46.63 -4.94 12.12
CA GLN A 112 47.90 -5.59 12.45
C GLN A 112 47.86 -6.43 13.76
N GLN A 113 46.76 -6.37 14.53
CA GLN A 113 46.60 -7.10 15.79
C GLN A 113 45.60 -8.26 15.69
N ALA A 114 44.96 -8.46 14.54
CA ALA A 114 44.08 -9.60 14.31
C ALA A 114 44.89 -10.90 14.17
N PRO A 115 44.74 -11.90 15.07
CA PRO A 115 45.31 -13.21 14.83
C PRO A 115 44.54 -13.88 13.69
N VAL A 116 45.25 -14.32 12.66
CA VAL A 116 44.66 -15.10 11.56
C VAL A 116 44.34 -16.50 12.08
N GLY A 117 43.10 -16.69 12.52
CA GLY A 117 42.54 -17.98 12.92
C GLY A 117 41.13 -18.11 12.34
N PRO A 118 40.83 -19.18 11.58
CA PRO A 118 39.47 -19.44 11.15
C PRO A 118 38.72 -20.11 12.31
N ASP A 119 37.74 -19.44 12.91
CA ASP A 119 36.54 -20.16 13.34
C ASP A 119 35.31 -19.28 13.56
N VAL A 120 34.18 -19.88 13.20
CA VAL A 120 32.82 -19.36 13.31
C VAL A 120 32.41 -19.28 14.79
N GLY A 121 31.94 -18.13 15.28
CA GLY A 121 31.28 -18.13 16.60
C GLY A 121 30.97 -16.79 17.26
N GLY A 122 29.75 -16.27 17.02
CA GLY A 122 28.94 -15.62 18.08
C GLY A 122 29.18 -14.14 18.40
N ALA A 123 28.25 -13.28 17.94
CA ALA A 123 27.67 -12.17 18.73
C ALA A 123 26.43 -11.56 18.03
N ALA A 124 25.41 -12.38 17.74
CA ALA A 124 24.08 -11.87 17.40
C ALA A 124 23.21 -11.88 18.68
N PRO A 125 22.59 -10.76 19.09
CA PRO A 125 21.81 -10.73 20.32
C PRO A 125 20.44 -11.41 20.15
N ASP A 126 20.12 -12.30 21.07
CA ASP A 126 18.77 -12.78 21.43
C ASP A 126 17.81 -13.11 20.28
N ALA A 127 18.17 -14.12 19.48
CA ALA A 127 17.19 -14.90 18.73
C ALA A 127 16.32 -15.73 19.70
N VAL A 128 15.21 -15.15 20.16
CA VAL A 128 14.19 -15.86 20.94
C VAL A 128 13.57 -16.96 20.09
N LEU A 129 14.06 -18.19 20.25
CA LEU A 129 13.56 -19.40 19.57
C LEU A 129 12.26 -19.90 20.22
N THR A 130 11.16 -19.19 20.03
CA THR A 130 9.81 -19.64 20.42
C THR A 130 9.30 -20.74 19.49
N ARG A 131 9.69 -21.98 19.82
CA ARG A 131 9.12 -23.22 19.26
C ARG A 131 7.59 -23.22 19.41
N GLY A 132 6.87 -22.99 18.30
CA GLY A 132 5.42 -23.20 18.21
C GLY A 132 4.52 -21.96 18.23
N GLY A 133 5.07 -20.74 18.28
CA GLY A 133 4.30 -19.51 18.03
C GLY A 133 4.35 -19.14 16.55
N ALA A 134 3.22 -18.80 15.93
CA ALA A 134 3.19 -18.29 14.56
C ALA A 134 3.80 -16.86 14.51
N SER A 135 5.13 -16.80 14.39
CA SER A 135 5.87 -15.56 14.22
C SER A 135 5.63 -15.02 12.81
N CYS A 136 4.78 -13.99 12.66
CA CYS A 136 4.63 -13.34 11.37
C CYS A 136 5.92 -12.60 11.03
N PRO A 137 6.60 -12.91 9.89
CA PRO A 137 7.66 -12.06 9.39
C PRO A 137 7.13 -10.63 9.19
N ARG A 138 8.02 -9.65 9.39
CA ARG A 138 7.71 -8.23 9.26
C ARG A 138 8.75 -7.55 8.38
N LEU A 139 8.30 -6.62 7.55
CA LEU A 139 9.14 -5.89 6.60
C LEU A 139 8.84 -4.40 6.70
N VAL A 140 9.85 -3.59 7.06
CA VAL A 140 9.78 -2.13 6.95
C VAL A 140 10.02 -1.77 5.50
N VAL A 141 9.07 -1.08 4.89
CA VAL A 141 9.12 -0.64 3.50
C VAL A 141 8.97 0.87 3.41
N ASP A 142 9.77 1.46 2.52
CA ASP A 142 9.57 2.83 2.06
C ASP A 142 8.76 2.81 0.77
N LEU A 143 7.61 3.48 0.74
CA LEU A 143 6.65 3.43 -0.36
C LEU A 143 6.65 4.77 -1.11
N PRO A 144 6.75 4.78 -2.45
CA PRO A 144 6.77 6.02 -3.22
C PRO A 144 5.44 6.79 -3.13
N ASP A 145 5.53 8.12 -2.99
CA ASP A 145 4.39 9.06 -2.86
C ASP A 145 3.35 8.98 -4.00
N ALA A 146 3.76 8.47 -5.17
CA ALA A 146 2.89 8.32 -6.34
C ALA A 146 1.91 7.12 -6.24
N LEU A 147 1.97 6.31 -5.19
CA LEU A 147 1.10 5.14 -5.03
C LEU A 147 -0.36 5.52 -4.77
N THR A 148 -1.25 5.03 -5.64
CA THR A 148 -2.69 5.19 -5.44
C THR A 148 -3.20 4.25 -4.33
N ALA A 149 -4.19 4.72 -3.56
CA ALA A 149 -4.87 3.91 -2.53
C ALA A 149 -5.40 2.58 -3.09
N ARG A 150 -5.89 2.60 -4.33
CA ARG A 150 -6.36 1.44 -5.09
C ARG A 150 -5.24 0.42 -5.32
N GLN A 151 -4.07 0.86 -5.78
CA GLN A 151 -2.92 -0.01 -6.00
C GLN A 151 -2.42 -0.61 -4.68
N LEU A 152 -2.29 0.21 -3.63
CA LEU A 152 -1.91 -0.27 -2.30
C LEU A 152 -2.89 -1.35 -1.79
N ARG A 153 -4.20 -1.07 -1.78
CA ARG A 153 -5.24 -2.02 -1.34
C ARG A 153 -5.23 -3.31 -2.15
N ASN A 154 -5.15 -3.21 -3.49
CA ASN A 154 -5.16 -4.37 -4.37
C ASN A 154 -3.95 -5.27 -4.10
N THR A 155 -2.75 -4.70 -3.98
CA THR A 155 -1.53 -5.47 -3.73
C THR A 155 -1.54 -6.12 -2.34
N LEU A 156 -1.96 -5.40 -1.29
CA LEU A 156 -2.12 -5.97 0.05
C LEU A 156 -3.10 -7.16 0.06
N SER A 157 -4.24 -7.02 -0.61
CA SER A 157 -5.23 -8.10 -0.76
C SER A 157 -4.69 -9.28 -1.57
N GLN A 158 -4.03 -9.02 -2.70
CA GLN A 158 -3.50 -10.05 -3.61
C GLN A 158 -2.44 -10.94 -2.96
N TYR A 159 -1.53 -10.35 -2.19
CA TYR A 159 -0.43 -11.08 -1.55
C TYR A 159 -0.74 -11.51 -0.10
N ALA A 160 -1.97 -11.27 0.38
CA ALA A 160 -2.39 -11.51 1.77
C ALA A 160 -1.45 -10.84 2.80
N VAL A 161 -1.09 -9.59 2.52
CA VAL A 161 -0.22 -8.75 3.35
C VAL A 161 -1.05 -7.69 4.08
N SER A 162 -0.67 -7.43 5.32
CA SER A 162 -1.31 -6.45 6.20
C SER A 162 -0.34 -5.34 6.58
N ILE A 163 -0.83 -4.11 6.74
CA ILE A 163 -0.07 -3.03 7.39
C ILE A 163 -0.29 -3.16 8.89
N VAL A 164 0.79 -3.35 9.64
CA VAL A 164 0.79 -3.50 11.11
C VAL A 164 1.17 -2.20 11.82
N ASP A 165 1.99 -1.38 11.17
CA ASP A 165 2.42 -0.09 11.71
C ASP A 165 2.78 0.89 10.56
N GLY A 166 2.81 2.19 10.87
CA GLY A 166 3.23 3.27 9.96
C GLY A 166 2.11 4.19 9.45
N PRO A 167 2.45 5.28 8.73
CA PRO A 167 3.81 5.71 8.43
C PRO A 167 4.57 6.22 9.67
N ASP A 168 5.82 5.82 9.81
CA ASP A 168 6.71 6.28 10.88
C ASP A 168 7.13 7.75 10.68
N ALA A 169 8.02 8.26 11.54
CA ALA A 169 8.53 9.63 11.44
C ALA A 169 9.34 9.89 10.16
N ASP A 170 9.82 8.82 9.52
CA ASP A 170 10.65 8.81 8.33
C ASP A 170 9.84 8.35 7.08
N GLY A 171 8.50 8.26 7.19
CA GLY A 171 7.56 7.93 6.09
C GLY A 171 7.27 6.44 5.87
N ARG A 172 7.93 5.54 6.58
CA ARG A 172 7.98 4.10 6.28
C ARG A 172 6.85 3.31 6.94
N TYR A 173 6.43 2.23 6.30
CA TYR A 173 5.35 1.35 6.76
C TYR A 173 5.90 -0.03 7.15
N VAL A 174 5.26 -0.68 8.12
CA VAL A 174 5.59 -2.05 8.53
C VAL A 174 4.53 -3.00 8.02
N LEU A 175 4.92 -3.82 7.05
CA LEU A 175 4.10 -4.90 6.50
C LEU A 175 4.32 -6.19 7.30
N ALA A 176 3.25 -6.97 7.49
CA ALA A 176 3.32 -8.34 7.99
C ALA A 176 2.44 -9.27 7.17
N ALA A 177 2.89 -10.51 7.01
CA ALA A 177 2.18 -11.57 6.32
C ALA A 177 2.49 -12.93 6.96
N SER A 178 1.75 -13.96 6.57
CA SER A 178 2.00 -15.34 7.01
C SER A 178 3.25 -15.97 6.38
N ARG A 179 3.77 -15.41 5.29
CA ARG A 179 4.94 -15.89 4.54
C ARG A 179 5.85 -14.74 4.18
N GLU A 180 7.16 -14.96 4.28
CA GLU A 180 8.16 -13.93 3.94
C GLU A 180 8.22 -13.65 2.43
N SER A 181 8.02 -14.66 1.58
CA SER A 181 7.95 -14.48 0.12
C SER A 181 6.89 -13.45 -0.26
N SER A 182 5.68 -13.59 0.30
CA SER A 182 4.57 -12.65 0.08
C SER A 182 4.90 -11.20 0.46
N LEU A 183 5.77 -10.97 1.45
CA LEU A 183 6.23 -9.62 1.81
C LEU A 183 7.20 -9.06 0.77
N ARG A 184 8.14 -9.87 0.29
CA ARG A 184 9.11 -9.46 -0.73
C ARG A 184 8.42 -9.22 -2.08
N ASP A 185 7.50 -10.10 -2.46
CA ASP A 185 6.70 -10.00 -3.69
C ASP A 185 5.79 -8.76 -3.65
N ALA A 186 5.12 -8.49 -2.51
CA ALA A 186 4.32 -7.29 -2.32
C ALA A 186 5.18 -6.01 -2.33
N ALA A 187 6.34 -5.99 -1.67
CA ALA A 187 7.25 -4.85 -1.68
C ALA A 187 7.76 -4.53 -3.09
N ALA A 188 8.09 -5.56 -3.89
CA ALA A 188 8.45 -5.41 -5.29
C ALA A 188 7.28 -4.89 -6.15
N ALA A 189 6.07 -5.43 -5.96
CA ALA A 189 4.86 -5.00 -6.67
C ALA A 189 4.38 -3.58 -6.30
N LEU A 190 4.72 -3.11 -5.10
CA LEU A 190 4.50 -1.73 -4.65
C LEU A 190 5.62 -0.77 -5.11
N GLY A 191 6.72 -1.29 -5.68
CA GLY A 191 7.87 -0.47 -6.07
C GLY A 191 8.59 0.16 -4.89
N ALA A 192 8.70 -0.56 -3.76
CA ALA A 192 9.29 -0.04 -2.53
C ALA A 192 10.74 0.44 -2.75
N LEU A 193 11.03 1.68 -2.34
CA LEU A 193 12.34 2.32 -2.48
C LEU A 193 13.40 1.71 -1.55
N SER A 194 12.95 1.09 -0.47
CA SER A 194 13.77 0.31 0.46
C SER A 194 12.90 -0.73 1.16
N ALA A 195 13.48 -1.88 1.46
CA ALA A 195 12.82 -2.99 2.15
C ALA A 195 13.79 -3.61 3.16
N THR A 196 13.52 -3.43 4.45
CA THR A 196 14.38 -3.89 5.57
C THR A 196 13.60 -4.83 6.48
N ALA A 197 14.17 -6.00 6.80
CA ALA A 197 13.53 -6.93 7.72
C ALA A 197 13.37 -6.30 9.11
N ALA A 198 12.15 -6.38 9.67
CA ALA A 198 11.86 -6.02 11.05
C ALA A 198 11.90 -7.27 11.95
N PRO A 199 12.10 -7.13 13.27
CA PRO A 199 11.92 -8.24 14.19
C PRO A 199 10.50 -8.82 14.02
N ALA A 200 10.44 -10.14 13.83
CA ALA A 200 9.17 -10.85 13.70
C ALA A 200 8.32 -10.64 14.97
N GLY A 201 7.01 -10.61 14.81
CA GLY A 201 6.11 -10.32 15.92
C GLY A 201 4.77 -11.01 15.77
N VAL A 202 3.85 -10.68 16.69
CA VAL A 202 2.50 -11.22 16.69
C VAL A 202 1.82 -10.88 15.35
N CYS A 203 1.21 -11.89 14.73
CA CYS A 203 0.36 -11.70 13.56
C CYS A 203 -0.87 -10.85 13.94
N PRO A 204 -1.28 -9.88 13.11
CA PRO A 204 -2.59 -9.25 13.30
C PRO A 204 -3.67 -10.33 13.17
N THR A 205 -4.62 -10.33 14.10
CA THR A 205 -5.86 -11.10 13.96
C THR A 205 -6.71 -10.50 12.84
N PRO A 206 -7.42 -11.32 12.04
CA PRO A 206 -8.29 -10.85 10.96
C PRO A 206 -9.52 -10.08 11.49
#